data_AF-A0A167VX85-F1
#
_entry.id   AF-A0A167VX85-F1
#
_cell.length_a   1.000
_cell.length_b   1.000
_cell.length_c   1.000
_cell.angle_alpha   90.00
_cell.angle_beta   90.00
_cell.angle_gamma   90.00
#
_symmetry.space_group_name_H-M   'P 1'
#
loop_
_entity.id
_entity.type
_entity.pdbx_description
1 polymer ?
#
loop_
_entity_poly.entity_id
_entity_poly.type
_entity_poly.pdbx_seq_one_letter_code
_entity_poly.pdbx_strand_id
1 'polypeptide(L)'
;RDRDRACIKGLADVEARVRQALACDNLHDLRHHLLTRTYLNKWRVKNVSGQRTSTRARSLQHSIDMKVADAKTRYRRSQKALFALRGNGPWESFLKELNDNDIRGLNERLMTENKRAQREHRIRTGTQVDHDALGGVPLTGTLGEGKRTLSWIWVTFKGDEKSPEMIEALRIEWAKCKSRAVRWHEELMWLEEEMRRVLQFGDWKEEWWITRVAMRSVEDSALMEGLRAYALEHANIER
;
A
#
# COMPACT_ATOMS: atom_id res chain seq x y z
N ARG A 1 17.09 40.99 -5.82
CA ARG A 1 18.00 42.16 -5.82
C ARG A 1 17.35 43.40 -5.21
N ASP A 2 16.11 43.77 -5.55
CA ASP A 2 15.45 44.91 -4.88
C ASP A 2 15.03 44.62 -3.43
N ARG A 3 14.74 43.35 -3.09
CA ARG A 3 14.34 42.95 -1.73
C ARG A 3 15.46 43.06 -0.70
N ASP A 4 16.71 42.80 -1.07
CA ASP A 4 17.85 42.94 -0.15
C ASP A 4 18.15 44.41 0.18
N ARG A 5 17.67 45.35 -0.67
CA ARG A 5 17.78 46.79 -0.44
C ARG A 5 16.63 47.34 0.39
N ALA A 6 15.44 46.76 0.29
CA ALA A 6 14.23 47.24 0.97
C ALA A 6 13.93 46.54 2.31
N CYS A 7 14.40 45.31 2.50
CA CYS A 7 14.13 44.51 3.70
C CYS A 7 15.24 44.60 4.75
N ILE A 8 14.89 44.25 5.99
CA ILE A 8 15.85 44.10 7.10
C ILE A 8 16.91 43.05 6.71
N LYS A 9 18.18 43.37 6.98
CA LYS A 9 19.32 42.47 6.69
C LYS A 9 19.07 41.09 7.31
N GLY A 10 19.28 40.02 6.53
CA GLY A 10 19.10 38.63 6.95
C GLY A 10 17.68 38.07 6.83
N LEU A 11 16.65 38.90 6.55
CA LEU A 11 15.28 38.40 6.36
C LEU A 11 15.17 37.46 5.15
N ALA A 12 15.87 37.76 4.06
CA ALA A 12 15.91 36.93 2.86
C ALA A 12 16.50 35.53 3.14
N ASP A 13 17.50 35.44 4.03
CA ASP A 13 18.13 34.17 4.41
C ASP A 13 17.20 33.31 5.26
N VAL A 14 16.51 33.94 6.22
CA VAL A 14 15.49 33.27 7.04
C VAL A 14 14.34 32.79 6.15
N GLU A 15 13.85 33.63 5.24
CA GLU A 15 12.82 33.24 4.29
C GLU A 15 13.29 32.06 3.44
N ALA A 16 14.50 32.10 2.88
CA ALA A 16 15.04 30.99 2.08
C ALA A 16 15.10 29.67 2.87
N ARG A 17 15.49 29.71 4.16
CA ARG A 17 15.47 28.52 5.03
C ARG A 17 14.06 27.98 5.23
N VAL A 18 13.08 28.85 5.48
CA VAL A 18 11.67 28.46 5.62
C VAL A 18 11.13 27.88 4.30
N ARG A 19 11.46 28.48 3.15
CA ARG A 19 11.06 27.95 1.83
C ARG A 19 11.64 26.57 1.57
N GLN A 20 12.90 26.34 1.97
CA GLN A 20 13.55 25.04 1.85
C GLN A 20 12.85 23.99 2.72
N ALA A 21 12.57 24.30 4.00
CA ALA A 21 11.84 23.41 4.90
C ALA A 21 10.45 23.08 4.34
N LEU A 22 9.69 24.11 3.95
CA LEU A 22 8.37 23.94 3.33
C LEU A 22 8.43 23.08 2.06
N ALA A 23 9.45 23.24 1.22
CA ALA A 23 9.59 22.40 0.03
C ALA A 23 9.83 20.93 0.38
N CYS A 24 10.64 20.65 1.41
CA CYS A 24 10.83 19.30 1.94
C CYS A 24 9.53 18.71 2.50
N ASP A 25 8.79 19.47 3.31
CA ASP A 25 7.52 19.04 3.91
C ASP A 25 6.45 18.79 2.85
N ASN A 26 6.28 19.71 1.89
CA ASN A 26 5.34 19.53 0.79
C ASN A 26 5.68 18.31 -0.07
N LEU A 27 6.98 18.00 -0.26
CA LEU A 27 7.41 16.80 -0.97
C LEU A 27 7.15 15.53 -0.15
N HIS A 28 7.28 15.59 1.17
CA HIS A 28 6.87 14.52 2.07
C HIS A 28 5.36 14.26 2.00
N ASP A 29 4.54 15.31 2.09
CA ASP A 29 3.08 15.22 1.96
C ASP A 29 2.66 14.66 0.60
N LEU A 30 3.33 15.09 -0.48
CA LEU A 30 3.08 14.56 -1.82
C LEU A 30 3.34 13.05 -1.88
N ARG A 31 4.46 12.58 -1.34
CA ARG A 31 4.76 11.14 -1.23
C ARG A 31 3.71 10.43 -0.39
N HIS A 32 3.36 10.97 0.77
CA HIS A 32 2.38 10.38 1.66
C HIS A 32 1.03 10.19 0.94
N HIS A 33 0.50 11.23 0.29
CA HIS A 33 -0.76 11.14 -0.44
C HIS A 33 -0.70 10.17 -1.63
N LEU A 34 0.43 10.09 -2.34
CA LEU A 34 0.63 9.09 -3.39
C LEU A 34 0.65 7.66 -2.86
N LEU A 35 1.27 7.41 -1.70
CA LEU A 35 1.20 6.11 -1.02
C LEU A 35 -0.25 5.78 -0.63
N THR A 36 -0.95 6.72 0.03
CA THR A 36 -2.36 6.53 0.40
C THR A 36 -3.22 6.23 -0.82
N ARG A 37 -3.00 6.92 -1.94
CA ARG A 37 -3.70 6.67 -3.21
C ARG A 37 -3.47 5.24 -3.69
N THR A 38 -2.21 4.78 -3.70
CA THR A 38 -1.90 3.40 -4.11
C THR A 38 -2.53 2.36 -3.19
N TYR A 39 -2.47 2.56 -1.87
CA TYR A 39 -3.10 1.67 -0.91
C TYR A 39 -4.62 1.64 -1.08
N LEU A 40 -5.26 2.80 -1.21
CA LEU A 40 -6.70 2.92 -1.39
C LEU A 40 -7.16 2.22 -2.67
N ASN A 41 -6.40 2.31 -3.75
CA ASN A 41 -6.70 1.59 -4.99
C ASN A 41 -6.66 0.06 -4.77
N LYS A 42 -5.65 -0.47 -4.08
CA LYS A 42 -5.60 -1.91 -3.73
C LYS A 42 -6.78 -2.31 -2.84
N TRP A 43 -7.08 -1.50 -1.83
CA TRP A 43 -8.20 -1.75 -0.92
C TRP A 43 -9.54 -1.74 -1.65
N ARG A 44 -9.76 -0.78 -2.55
CA ARG A 44 -10.99 -0.67 -3.33
C ARG A 44 -11.19 -1.91 -4.20
N VAL A 45 -10.17 -2.32 -4.95
CA VAL A 45 -10.24 -3.51 -5.81
C VAL A 45 -10.59 -4.76 -5.01
N LYS A 46 -10.00 -4.93 -3.82
CA LYS A 46 -10.22 -6.12 -2.99
C LYS A 46 -11.57 -6.11 -2.26
N ASN A 47 -12.04 -4.96 -1.80
CA ASN A 47 -13.10 -4.90 -0.77
C ASN A 47 -14.37 -4.15 -1.20
N VAL A 48 -14.34 -3.37 -2.29
CA VAL A 48 -15.49 -2.54 -2.69
C VAL A 48 -16.27 -3.22 -3.81
N SER A 49 -17.45 -3.73 -3.45
CA SER A 49 -18.45 -4.27 -4.36
C SER A 49 -19.78 -3.54 -4.20
N GLY A 50 -20.56 -3.43 -5.28
CA GLY A 50 -21.86 -2.76 -5.28
C GLY A 50 -21.79 -1.23 -5.48
N GLN A 51 -22.94 -0.62 -5.75
CA GLN A 51 -23.02 0.76 -6.25
C GLN A 51 -22.76 1.83 -5.18
N ARG A 52 -23.37 1.72 -3.99
CA ARG A 52 -23.26 2.73 -2.91
C ARG A 52 -21.85 2.86 -2.32
N THR A 53 -21.22 1.73 -2.04
CA THR A 53 -19.83 1.61 -1.56
C THR A 53 -18.84 2.12 -2.61
N SER A 54 -19.10 1.86 -3.89
CA SER A 54 -18.31 2.40 -5.00
C SER A 54 -18.33 3.93 -5.07
N THR A 55 -19.49 4.56 -4.87
CA THR A 55 -19.60 6.03 -4.83
C THR A 55 -18.80 6.60 -3.66
N ARG A 56 -18.92 6.02 -2.45
CA ARG A 56 -18.14 6.44 -1.28
C ARG A 56 -16.62 6.30 -1.51
N ALA A 57 -16.20 5.17 -2.08
CA ALA A 57 -14.80 4.93 -2.43
C ALA A 57 -14.29 5.96 -3.45
N ARG A 58 -15.11 6.32 -4.45
CA ARG A 58 -14.78 7.35 -5.44
C ARG A 58 -14.63 8.74 -4.80
N SER A 59 -15.52 9.12 -3.88
CA SER A 59 -15.40 10.39 -3.14
C SER A 59 -14.11 10.44 -2.30
N LEU A 60 -13.75 9.33 -1.65
CA LEU A 60 -12.51 9.24 -0.89
C LEU A 60 -11.27 9.34 -1.80
N GLN A 61 -11.28 8.66 -2.95
CA GLN A 61 -10.23 8.78 -3.97
C GLN A 61 -10.07 10.23 -4.44
N HIS A 62 -11.18 10.89 -4.78
CA HIS A 62 -11.16 12.28 -5.20
C HIS A 62 -10.56 13.19 -4.13
N SER A 63 -10.89 12.98 -2.84
CA SER A 63 -10.31 13.76 -1.75
C SER A 63 -8.78 13.61 -1.66
N ILE A 64 -8.24 12.42 -1.97
CA ILE A 64 -6.80 12.18 -2.00
C ILE A 64 -6.17 12.86 -3.22
N ASP A 65 -6.81 12.77 -4.40
CA ASP A 65 -6.31 13.43 -5.61
C ASP A 65 -6.26 14.95 -5.44
N MET A 66 -7.25 15.54 -4.76
CA MET A 66 -7.22 16.96 -4.40
C MET A 66 -6.05 17.31 -3.48
N LYS A 67 -5.74 16.46 -2.48
CA LYS A 67 -4.56 16.64 -1.61
C LYS A 67 -3.25 16.51 -2.37
N VAL A 68 -3.16 15.58 -3.33
CA VAL A 68 -2.00 15.45 -4.24
C VAL A 68 -1.82 16.74 -5.06
N ALA A 69 -2.91 17.28 -5.61
CA ALA A 69 -2.88 18.52 -6.40
C ALA A 69 -2.47 19.74 -5.56
N ASP A 70 -2.94 19.83 -4.32
CA ASP A 70 -2.57 20.89 -3.37
C ASP A 70 -1.09 20.79 -2.97
N ALA A 71 -0.61 19.62 -2.53
CA ALA A 71 0.80 19.39 -2.19
C ALA A 71 1.74 19.69 -3.36
N LYS A 72 1.37 19.28 -4.59
CA LYS A 72 2.07 19.63 -5.84
C LYS A 72 2.19 21.14 -6.01
N THR A 73 1.09 21.86 -5.83
CA THR A 73 1.04 23.31 -6.04
C THR A 73 1.88 24.05 -5.00
N ARG A 74 1.79 23.64 -3.72
CA ARG A 74 2.59 24.20 -2.64
C ARG A 74 4.08 23.95 -2.84
N TYR A 75 4.46 22.73 -3.23
CA TYR A 75 5.83 22.38 -3.57
C TYR A 75 6.37 23.30 -4.68
N ARG A 76 5.68 23.39 -5.83
CA ARG A 76 6.08 24.25 -6.94
C ARG A 76 6.21 25.71 -6.54
N ARG A 77 5.29 26.23 -5.71
CA ARG A 77 5.34 27.60 -5.21
C ARG A 77 6.55 27.83 -4.30
N SER A 78 6.82 26.89 -3.38
CA SER A 78 7.97 26.98 -2.47
C SER A 78 9.30 26.87 -3.19
N GLN A 79 9.42 25.98 -4.19
CA GLN A 79 10.61 25.79 -5.00
C GLN A 79 10.89 27.03 -5.87
N LYS A 80 9.88 27.60 -6.53
CA LYS A 80 10.04 28.84 -7.32
C LYS A 80 10.46 30.02 -6.46
N ALA A 81 9.90 30.14 -5.25
CA ALA A 81 10.30 31.18 -4.30
C ALA A 81 11.73 30.98 -3.80
N LEU A 82 12.12 29.75 -3.49
CA LEU A 82 13.49 29.41 -3.09
C LEU A 82 14.49 29.71 -4.21
N PHE A 83 14.13 29.39 -5.45
CA PHE A 83 14.93 29.70 -6.64
C PHE A 83 15.10 31.21 -6.82
N ALA A 84 14.04 32.01 -6.63
CA ALA A 84 14.13 33.46 -6.73
C ALA A 84 14.99 34.11 -5.64
N LEU A 85 15.15 33.47 -4.47
CA LEU A 85 15.95 33.96 -3.35
C LEU A 85 17.42 33.54 -3.45
N ARG A 86 17.70 32.24 -3.65
CA ARG A 86 19.06 31.69 -3.64
C ARG A 86 19.70 31.55 -5.02
N GLY A 87 18.89 31.45 -6.08
CA GLY A 87 19.36 31.02 -7.39
C GLY A 87 19.89 29.59 -7.39
N ASN A 88 20.64 29.25 -8.43
CA ASN A 88 21.19 27.91 -8.63
C ASN A 88 22.16 27.53 -7.49
N GLY A 89 22.12 26.27 -7.06
CA GLY A 89 23.00 25.80 -5.99
C GLY A 89 22.88 24.31 -5.72
N PRO A 90 23.65 23.78 -4.74
CA PRO A 90 23.65 22.36 -4.41
C PRO A 90 22.28 21.85 -3.97
N TRP A 91 21.38 22.74 -3.56
CA TRP A 91 20.03 22.42 -3.14
C TRP A 91 19.11 21.92 -4.27
N GLU A 92 19.43 22.25 -5.52
CA GLU A 92 18.71 21.79 -6.70
C GLU A 92 18.85 20.28 -6.92
N SER A 93 19.91 19.67 -6.39
CA SER A 93 20.14 18.22 -6.47
C SER A 93 19.04 17.41 -5.78
N PHE A 94 18.48 17.95 -4.68
CA PHE A 94 17.48 17.28 -3.85
C PHE A 94 16.07 17.92 -3.94
N LEU A 95 15.94 19.22 -4.25
CA LEU A 95 14.66 19.89 -4.51
C LEU A 95 14.55 20.29 -5.99
N LYS A 96 14.30 19.29 -6.83
CA LYS A 96 14.19 19.46 -8.29
C LYS A 96 12.87 20.10 -8.71
N GLU A 97 12.85 20.64 -9.93
CA GLU A 97 11.59 21.01 -10.56
C GLU A 97 10.70 19.77 -10.72
N LEU A 98 9.46 19.89 -10.23
CA LEU A 98 8.50 18.78 -10.21
C LEU A 98 7.68 18.79 -11.49
N ASN A 99 7.96 17.85 -12.40
CA ASN A 99 7.16 17.65 -13.61
C ASN A 99 5.93 16.78 -13.32
N ASP A 100 4.89 16.88 -14.16
CA ASP A 100 3.68 16.06 -13.99
C ASP A 100 3.98 14.56 -14.13
N ASN A 101 4.96 14.22 -14.97
CA ASN A 101 5.47 12.85 -15.12
C ASN A 101 6.19 12.31 -13.87
N ASP A 102 6.62 13.18 -12.95
CA ASP A 102 7.30 12.76 -11.72
C ASP A 102 6.30 12.36 -10.62
N ILE A 103 5.04 12.79 -10.72
CA ILE A 103 3.97 12.57 -9.73
C ILE A 103 3.40 11.16 -9.91
N ARG A 104 4.16 10.16 -9.46
CA ARG A 104 3.83 8.74 -9.59
C ARG A 104 3.93 8.07 -8.23
N GLY A 105 3.02 7.15 -7.94
CA GLY A 105 3.13 6.28 -6.77
C GLY A 105 4.34 5.34 -6.85
N LEU A 106 4.79 4.83 -5.71
CA LEU A 106 5.94 3.91 -5.63
C LEU A 106 5.80 2.66 -6.52
N ASN A 107 4.55 2.20 -6.72
CA ASN A 107 4.20 1.02 -7.52
C ASN A 107 3.62 1.37 -8.91
N GLU A 108 3.60 2.64 -9.30
CA GLU A 108 2.97 3.13 -10.53
C GLU A 108 3.92 3.02 -11.73
N ARG A 109 3.60 2.12 -12.67
CA ARG A 109 4.38 1.91 -13.91
C ARG A 109 4.17 3.06 -14.89
N LEU A 110 5.23 3.49 -15.58
CA LEU A 110 5.07 4.15 -16.87
C LEU A 110 4.55 3.11 -17.85
N MET A 111 3.26 3.18 -18.18
CA MET A 111 2.70 2.41 -19.29
C MET A 111 3.31 2.95 -20.58
N THR A 112 4.14 2.14 -21.25
CA THR A 112 4.64 2.42 -22.61
C THR A 112 3.45 2.71 -23.53
N GLU A 113 3.61 3.59 -24.52
CA GLU A 113 2.55 3.98 -25.46
C GLU A 113 1.85 2.75 -26.08
N ASN A 114 2.62 1.73 -26.46
CA ASN A 114 2.09 0.47 -26.98
C ASN A 114 1.18 -0.27 -25.98
N LYS A 115 1.47 -0.21 -24.68
CA LYS A 115 0.65 -0.83 -23.63
C LYS A 115 -0.61 -0.02 -23.33
N ARG A 116 -0.55 1.32 -23.50
CA ARG A 116 -1.75 2.17 -23.46
C ARG A 116 -2.67 1.84 -24.63
N ALA A 117 -2.13 1.75 -25.85
CA ALA A 117 -2.87 1.38 -27.05
C ALA A 117 -3.48 -0.02 -26.96
N GLN A 118 -2.75 -1.01 -26.46
CA GLN A 118 -3.27 -2.38 -26.23
C GLN A 118 -4.37 -2.41 -25.18
N ARG A 119 -4.27 -1.60 -24.11
CA ARG A 119 -5.31 -1.47 -23.09
C ARG A 119 -6.55 -0.78 -23.66
N GLU A 120 -6.38 0.31 -24.40
CA GLU A 120 -7.49 1.00 -25.09
C GLU A 120 -8.19 0.09 -26.09
N HIS A 121 -7.44 -0.75 -26.81
CA HIS A 121 -8.00 -1.77 -27.68
C HIS A 121 -8.82 -2.78 -26.87
N ARG A 122 -8.29 -3.32 -25.76
CA ARG A 122 -9.02 -4.28 -24.90
C ARG A 122 -10.30 -3.72 -24.29
N ILE A 123 -10.29 -2.44 -23.90
CA ILE A 123 -11.49 -1.71 -23.42
C ILE A 123 -12.51 -1.60 -24.56
N ARG A 124 -12.05 -1.25 -25.77
CA ARG A 124 -12.91 -1.12 -26.96
C ARG A 124 -13.53 -2.45 -27.38
N THR A 125 -12.80 -3.56 -27.24
CA THR A 125 -13.29 -4.91 -27.57
C THR A 125 -14.12 -5.54 -26.45
N GLY A 126 -14.34 -4.85 -25.32
CA GLY A 126 -15.20 -5.31 -24.23
C GLY A 126 -14.69 -6.54 -23.44
N THR A 127 -13.44 -6.97 -23.67
CA THR A 127 -12.89 -8.20 -23.08
C THR A 127 -12.38 -8.01 -21.64
N GLN A 128 -12.41 -6.78 -21.13
CA GLN A 128 -11.97 -6.45 -19.77
C GLN A 128 -13.04 -5.57 -19.08
N VAL A 129 -13.67 -6.11 -18.03
CA VAL A 129 -14.56 -5.34 -17.15
C VAL A 129 -13.70 -4.40 -16.32
N ASP A 130 -13.97 -3.09 -16.42
CA ASP A 130 -13.15 -2.02 -15.82
C ASP A 130 -13.36 -1.94 -14.29
N HIS A 131 -12.98 -3.00 -13.57
CA HIS A 131 -13.04 -3.01 -12.11
C HIS A 131 -11.81 -2.35 -11.47
N ASP A 132 -10.72 -2.17 -12.24
CA ASP A 132 -9.37 -2.06 -11.66
C ASP A 132 -8.66 -0.70 -11.78
N ALA A 133 -9.10 0.29 -12.56
CA ALA A 133 -8.30 1.51 -12.64
C ALA A 133 -9.08 2.77 -13.02
N LEU A 134 -9.20 3.70 -12.06
CA LEU A 134 -9.23 5.11 -12.44
C LEU A 134 -7.81 5.49 -12.87
N GLY A 135 -7.61 5.88 -14.12
CA GLY A 135 -6.32 6.35 -14.66
C GLY A 135 -5.44 5.29 -15.33
N GLY A 136 -5.89 4.04 -15.42
CA GLY A 136 -5.25 3.03 -16.28
C GLY A 136 -3.88 2.50 -15.86
N VAL A 137 -3.50 2.71 -14.60
CA VAL A 137 -2.27 2.14 -14.03
C VAL A 137 -2.62 0.82 -13.35
N PRO A 138 -2.14 -0.33 -13.86
CA PRO A 138 -2.28 -1.60 -13.17
C PRO A 138 -1.45 -1.57 -11.88
N LEU A 139 -2.11 -1.69 -10.72
CA LEU A 139 -1.40 -1.84 -9.44
C LEU A 139 -0.83 -3.25 -9.24
N THR A 140 -1.26 -4.21 -10.05
CA THR A 140 -0.90 -5.62 -9.90
C THR A 140 -0.73 -6.25 -11.29
N GLY A 141 0.40 -6.90 -11.54
CA GLY A 141 0.66 -7.57 -12.83
C GLY A 141 2.09 -8.11 -13.01
N THR A 142 2.33 -9.32 -12.50
CA THR A 142 2.93 -10.49 -13.21
C THR A 142 4.28 -10.42 -13.93
N LEU A 143 5.07 -9.34 -13.84
CA LEU A 143 6.42 -9.29 -14.44
C LEU A 143 7.45 -8.76 -13.45
N GLY A 144 8.64 -9.38 -13.49
CA GLY A 144 9.76 -9.17 -12.58
C GLY A 144 10.13 -7.71 -12.37
N GLU A 145 10.56 -7.39 -11.15
CA GLU A 145 10.74 -6.01 -10.68
C GLU A 145 11.98 -5.30 -11.26
N GLY A 146 12.84 -6.02 -12.00
CA GLY A 146 14.19 -5.61 -12.37
C GLY A 146 14.35 -4.47 -13.39
N LYS A 147 13.27 -3.93 -13.99
CA LYS A 147 13.33 -2.80 -14.95
C LYS A 147 12.56 -1.55 -14.49
N ARG A 148 12.25 -1.42 -13.20
CA ARG A 148 11.47 -0.29 -12.68
C ARG A 148 12.37 0.93 -12.45
N THR A 149 12.03 2.06 -13.06
CA THR A 149 12.65 3.37 -12.74
C THR A 149 11.74 4.15 -11.81
N LEU A 150 12.16 4.28 -10.54
CA LEU A 150 11.46 5.08 -9.55
C LEU A 150 11.54 6.57 -9.93
N SER A 151 10.45 7.31 -9.71
CA SER A 151 10.50 8.77 -9.80
C SER A 151 11.49 9.32 -8.79
N TRP A 152 12.20 10.40 -9.13
CA TRP A 152 13.20 11.01 -8.24
C TRP A 152 12.60 11.45 -6.91
N ILE A 153 11.29 11.73 -6.87
CA ILE A 153 10.59 12.03 -5.63
C ILE A 153 10.74 10.89 -4.62
N TRP A 154 10.88 9.63 -5.03
CA TRP A 154 11.05 8.50 -4.09
C TRP A 154 12.51 8.20 -3.74
N VAL A 155 13.45 8.82 -4.45
CA VAL A 155 14.88 8.61 -4.22
C VAL A 155 15.33 9.60 -3.14
N THR A 156 15.35 9.14 -1.90
CA THR A 156 15.81 9.95 -0.75
C THR A 156 17.32 10.04 -0.64
N PHE A 157 18.06 9.13 -1.29
CA PHE A 157 19.50 9.06 -1.22
C PHE A 157 20.16 9.06 -2.60
N LYS A 158 21.04 10.04 -2.83
CA LYS A 158 21.97 10.09 -3.96
C LYS A 158 23.41 10.28 -3.47
N GLY A 159 23.75 9.69 -2.32
CA GLY A 159 25.15 9.58 -1.92
C GLY A 159 25.81 8.38 -2.61
N ASP A 160 27.13 8.34 -2.54
CA ASP A 160 27.94 7.20 -2.98
C ASP A 160 27.40 5.88 -2.37
N GLU A 161 27.43 4.80 -3.12
CA GLU A 161 26.95 3.47 -2.69
C GLU A 161 27.71 2.98 -1.43
N LYS A 162 28.93 3.50 -1.24
CA LYS A 162 29.81 3.24 -0.08
C LYS A 162 29.71 4.28 1.04
N SER A 163 28.79 5.22 0.95
CA SER A 163 28.57 6.19 2.03
C SER A 163 28.16 5.49 3.34
N PRO A 164 28.61 6.01 4.49
CA PRO A 164 28.25 5.42 5.79
C PRO A 164 26.74 5.42 6.03
N GLU A 165 26.01 6.42 5.52
CA GLU A 165 24.55 6.50 5.64
C GLU A 165 23.85 5.40 4.84
N MET A 166 24.34 5.07 3.64
CA MET A 166 23.81 3.95 2.84
C MET A 166 24.08 2.61 3.51
N ILE A 167 25.30 2.43 4.03
CA ILE A 167 25.67 1.20 4.74
C ILE A 167 24.76 1.00 5.96
N GLU A 168 24.48 2.05 6.71
CA GLU A 168 23.58 1.97 7.87
C GLU A 168 22.13 1.66 7.46
N ALA A 169 21.62 2.30 6.40
CA ALA A 169 20.30 1.98 5.85
C ALA A 169 20.21 0.49 5.40
N LEU A 170 21.25 -0.03 4.76
CA LEU A 170 21.33 -1.44 4.36
C LEU A 170 21.36 -2.39 5.57
N ARG A 171 22.07 -2.04 6.65
CA ARG A 171 22.09 -2.83 7.89
C ARG A 171 20.72 -2.91 8.54
N ILE A 172 19.99 -1.80 8.56
CA ILE A 172 18.61 -1.75 9.08
C ILE A 172 17.69 -2.65 8.23
N GLU A 173 17.77 -2.56 6.90
CA GLU A 173 16.95 -3.40 6.03
C GLU A 173 17.33 -4.89 6.13
N TRP A 174 18.62 -5.21 6.26
CA TRP A 174 19.06 -6.58 6.54
C TRP A 174 18.50 -7.10 7.86
N ALA A 175 18.55 -6.30 8.93
CA ALA A 175 18.01 -6.69 10.23
C ALA A 175 16.48 -6.93 10.16
N LYS A 176 15.74 -6.07 9.45
CA LYS A 176 14.29 -6.27 9.19
C LYS A 176 14.04 -7.56 8.40
N CYS A 177 14.77 -7.79 7.32
CA CYS A 177 14.65 -9.02 6.51
C CYS A 177 14.96 -10.27 7.34
N LYS A 178 16.03 -10.26 8.14
CA LYS A 178 16.38 -11.35 9.06
C LYS A 178 15.29 -11.59 10.09
N SER A 179 14.76 -10.54 10.72
CA SER A 179 13.67 -10.68 11.70
C SER A 179 12.39 -11.28 11.09
N ARG A 180 12.05 -10.91 9.85
CA ARG A 180 10.95 -11.50 9.10
C ARG A 180 11.20 -12.97 8.78
N ALA A 181 12.42 -13.32 8.37
CA ALA A 181 12.79 -14.71 8.09
C ALA A 181 12.71 -15.60 9.34
N VAL A 182 13.16 -15.09 10.50
CA VAL A 182 13.05 -15.82 11.78
C VAL A 182 11.58 -16.00 12.18
N ARG A 183 10.78 -14.94 12.14
CA ARG A 183 9.34 -15.02 12.44
C ARG A 183 8.59 -15.97 11.51
N TRP A 184 8.92 -15.96 10.23
CA TRP A 184 8.33 -16.88 9.26
C TRP A 184 8.58 -18.34 9.65
N HIS A 185 9.77 -18.64 10.16
CA HIS A 185 10.08 -19.98 10.66
C HIS A 185 9.25 -20.35 11.90
N GLU A 186 9.06 -19.42 12.84
CA GLU A 186 8.17 -19.60 14.00
C GLU A 186 6.71 -19.83 13.56
N GLU A 187 6.22 -19.04 12.60
CA GLU A 187 4.87 -19.19 12.04
C GLU A 187 4.66 -20.54 11.38
N LEU A 188 5.67 -21.07 10.67
CA LEU A 188 5.61 -22.43 10.10
C LEU A 188 5.52 -23.50 11.19
N MET A 189 6.36 -23.39 12.24
CA MET A 189 6.31 -24.30 13.38
C MET A 189 4.94 -24.29 14.08
N TRP A 190 4.35 -23.10 14.27
CA TRP A 190 3.01 -22.99 14.85
C TRP A 190 1.92 -23.51 13.93
N LEU A 191 2.03 -23.30 12.62
CA LEU A 191 1.06 -23.82 11.65
C LEU A 191 1.04 -25.35 11.65
N GLU A 192 2.21 -26.00 11.67
CA GLU A 192 2.31 -27.46 11.76
C GLU A 192 1.66 -28.00 13.05
N GLU A 193 1.93 -27.36 14.19
CA GLU A 193 1.32 -27.74 15.47
C GLU A 193 -0.18 -27.45 15.51
N GLU A 194 -0.64 -26.35 14.91
CA GLU A 194 -2.06 -26.04 14.79
C GLU A 194 -2.78 -27.07 13.90
N MET A 195 -2.19 -27.45 12.77
CA MET A 195 -2.71 -28.54 11.92
C MET A 195 -2.82 -29.85 12.70
N ARG A 196 -1.81 -30.19 13.52
CA ARG A 196 -1.86 -31.37 14.40
C ARG A 196 -3.01 -31.26 15.42
N ARG A 197 -3.18 -30.10 16.05
CA ARG A 197 -4.23 -29.86 17.05
C ARG A 197 -5.63 -29.87 16.45
N VAL A 198 -5.82 -29.34 15.25
CA VAL A 198 -7.11 -29.35 14.55
C VAL A 198 -7.56 -30.78 14.28
N LEU A 199 -6.66 -31.67 13.86
CA LEU A 199 -6.96 -33.10 13.70
C LEU A 199 -7.35 -33.74 15.04
N GLN A 200 -6.55 -33.51 16.09
CA GLN A 200 -6.87 -34.05 17.43
C GLN A 200 -8.17 -33.49 18.01
N PHE A 201 -8.48 -32.23 17.72
CA PHE A 201 -9.74 -31.63 18.11
C PHE A 201 -10.91 -32.26 17.35
N GLY A 202 -10.76 -32.55 16.05
CA GLY A 202 -11.73 -33.29 15.25
C GLY A 202 -12.03 -34.67 15.84
N ASP A 203 -10.98 -35.46 16.11
CA ASP A 203 -11.09 -36.78 16.76
C ASP A 203 -11.84 -36.69 18.10
N TRP A 204 -11.43 -35.75 18.96
CA TRP A 204 -12.10 -35.51 20.23
C TRP A 204 -13.56 -35.06 20.05
N LYS A 205 -13.85 -34.25 19.04
CA LYS A 205 -15.18 -33.71 18.78
C LYS A 205 -16.13 -34.78 18.23
N GLU A 206 -15.61 -35.68 17.38
CA GLU A 206 -16.29 -36.90 16.94
C GLU A 206 -16.71 -37.74 18.15
N GLU A 207 -15.77 -38.07 19.03
CA GLU A 207 -16.02 -38.85 20.25
C GLU A 207 -17.02 -38.14 21.19
N TRP A 208 -16.91 -36.82 21.30
CA TRP A 208 -17.83 -36.01 22.09
C TRP A 208 -19.26 -36.10 21.55
N TRP A 209 -19.46 -36.03 20.23
CA TRP A 209 -20.79 -36.19 19.61
C TRP A 209 -21.36 -37.60 19.84
N ILE A 210 -20.55 -38.65 19.69
CA ILE A 210 -20.95 -40.03 19.93
C ILE A 210 -21.38 -40.23 21.39
N THR A 211 -20.60 -39.74 22.34
CA THR A 211 -20.87 -39.87 23.78
C THR A 211 -22.15 -39.13 24.19
N ARG A 212 -22.46 -38.02 23.49
CA ARG A 212 -23.62 -37.18 23.80
C ARG A 212 -24.97 -37.87 23.57
N VAL A 213 -25.03 -38.87 22.69
CA VAL A 213 -26.26 -39.67 22.45
C VAL A 213 -26.74 -40.34 23.74
N ALA A 214 -25.83 -40.84 24.56
CA ALA A 214 -26.15 -41.55 25.80
C ALA A 214 -26.51 -40.62 26.97
N MET A 215 -26.26 -39.31 26.87
CA MET A 215 -26.48 -38.37 27.98
C MET A 215 -27.94 -37.94 28.16
N ARG A 216 -28.79 -38.08 27.13
CA ARG A 216 -30.21 -37.71 27.20
C ARG A 216 -31.08 -38.97 27.12
N SER A 217 -31.61 -39.39 28.27
CA SER A 217 -32.62 -40.45 28.32
C SER A 217 -33.97 -39.91 27.83
N VAL A 218 -34.55 -40.55 26.83
CA VAL A 218 -35.85 -40.20 26.23
C VAL A 218 -36.66 -41.49 26.10
N GLU A 219 -37.92 -41.47 26.52
CA GLU A 219 -38.82 -42.64 26.47
C GLU A 219 -39.41 -42.87 25.06
N ASP A 220 -39.51 -41.81 24.25
CA ASP A 220 -39.96 -41.89 22.86
C ASP A 220 -38.88 -42.45 21.92
N SER A 221 -39.19 -43.60 21.32
CA SER A 221 -38.31 -44.31 20.38
C SER A 221 -37.98 -43.49 19.13
N ALA A 222 -38.93 -42.73 18.58
CA ALA A 222 -38.71 -41.96 17.35
C ALA A 222 -37.74 -40.78 17.60
N LEU A 223 -37.90 -40.10 18.73
CA LEU A 223 -37.01 -39.03 19.15
C LEU A 223 -35.61 -39.54 19.50
N MET A 224 -35.50 -40.73 20.12
CA MET A 224 -34.21 -41.37 20.40
C MET A 224 -33.44 -41.69 19.10
N GLU A 225 -34.13 -42.22 18.10
CA GLU A 225 -33.55 -42.50 16.78
C GLU A 225 -33.07 -41.23 16.08
N GLY A 226 -33.88 -40.17 16.08
CA GLY A 226 -33.52 -38.87 15.49
C GLY A 226 -32.30 -38.22 16.16
N LEU A 227 -32.23 -38.26 17.50
CA LEU A 227 -31.06 -37.74 18.24
C LEU A 227 -29.79 -38.53 17.92
N ARG A 228 -29.90 -39.85 17.78
CA ARG A 228 -28.78 -40.72 17.39
C ARG A 228 -28.33 -40.43 15.96
N ALA A 229 -29.25 -40.33 15.01
CA ALA A 229 -28.94 -40.00 13.62
C ALA A 229 -28.23 -38.64 13.51
N TYR A 230 -28.77 -37.61 14.20
CA TYR A 230 -28.19 -36.26 14.21
C TYR A 230 -26.78 -36.23 14.81
N ALA A 231 -26.56 -36.90 15.94
CA ALA A 231 -25.24 -36.95 16.56
C ALA A 231 -24.22 -37.71 15.71
N LEU A 232 -24.62 -38.81 15.07
CA LEU A 232 -23.75 -39.57 14.17
C LEU A 232 -23.43 -38.81 12.88
N GLU A 233 -24.39 -38.06 12.33
CA GLU A 233 -24.17 -37.16 11.20
C GLU A 233 -23.14 -36.09 11.55
N HIS A 234 -23.29 -35.45 12.72
CA HIS A 234 -22.32 -34.46 13.19
C HIS A 234 -20.96 -35.05 13.55
N ALA A 235 -20.90 -36.26 14.11
CA ALA A 235 -19.64 -36.96 14.31
C ALA A 235 -18.90 -37.20 12.99
N ASN A 236 -19.62 -37.65 11.94
CA ASN A 236 -19.05 -37.85 10.62
C ASN A 236 -18.57 -36.55 9.93
N ILE A 237 -19.12 -35.38 10.29
CA ILE A 237 -18.68 -34.08 9.74
C ILE A 237 -17.35 -33.63 10.35
N GLU A 238 -17.06 -34.01 11.59
CA GLU A 238 -15.84 -33.59 12.32
C GLU A 238 -14.63 -34.50 12.01
N ARG A 239 -14.83 -35.56 11.23
CA ARG A 239 -13.84 -36.55 10.79
C ARG A 239 -13.19 -36.17 9.46
#